data_AF-A0A377BSD7-F1
#
_entry.id   AF-A0A377BSD7-F1
#
_cell.length_a   1.000
_cell.length_b   1.000
_cell.length_c   1.000
_cell.angle_alpha   90.00
_cell.angle_beta   90.00
_cell.angle_gamma   90.00
#
_symmetry.space_group_name_H-M   'P 1'
#
loop_
_entity.id
_entity.type
_entity.pdbx_description
1 polymer ?
#
loop_
_entity_poly.entity_id
_entity_poly.type
_entity_poly.pdbx_seq_one_letter_code
_entity_poly.pdbx_strand_id
1 'polypeptide(L)'
;MTRYEQLRPWDKELIPLAEQISTWRAEYSAGIAADMADTCKQFLPEFSLTFSFQRGWEKETEYAEVLERNFERDRQLTYTAHGPHKADLRIRADGAPVEDTLSRGQLKLLMCALRLAQGEFPHP
;
A
#
# COMPACT_ATOMS: atom_id res chain seq x y z
N MET A 1 6.74 -9.05 34.59
CA MET A 1 6.07 -8.48 33.41
C MET A 1 7.08 -8.43 32.29
N THR A 2 6.78 -9.01 31.13
CA THR A 2 7.66 -8.84 29.96
C THR A 2 7.61 -7.37 29.51
N ARG A 3 8.68 -6.86 28.91
CA ARG A 3 8.71 -5.45 28.46
C ARG A 3 7.61 -5.15 27.41
N TYR A 4 7.14 -6.17 26.70
CA TYR A 4 6.05 -6.07 25.73
C TYR A 4 4.66 -5.94 26.39
N GLU A 5 4.43 -6.50 27.59
CA GLU A 5 3.14 -6.38 28.29
C GLU A 5 2.71 -4.93 28.53
N GLN A 6 3.67 -4.01 28.63
CA GLN A 6 3.43 -2.58 28.81
C GLN A 6 2.83 -1.92 27.55
N LEU A 7 2.99 -2.54 26.37
CA LEU A 7 2.43 -2.05 25.10
C LEU A 7 1.05 -2.61 24.77
N ARG A 8 0.63 -3.72 25.41
CA ARG A 8 -0.68 -4.34 25.14
C ARG A 8 -1.88 -3.38 25.20
N PRO A 9 -1.95 -2.38 26.11
CA PRO A 9 -3.05 -1.42 26.11
C PRO A 9 -3.09 -0.56 24.83
N TRP A 10 -1.93 -0.25 24.25
CA TRP A 10 -1.83 0.49 22.99
C TRP A 10 -2.18 -0.39 21.81
N ASP A 11 -1.70 -1.64 21.80
CA ASP A 11 -2.00 -2.59 20.73
C ASP A 11 -3.51 -2.84 20.59
N LYS A 12 -4.24 -2.90 21.72
CA LYS A 12 -5.71 -3.03 21.73
C LYS A 12 -6.44 -1.94 20.93
N GLU A 13 -5.94 -0.71 20.93
CA GLU A 13 -6.54 0.40 20.20
C GLU A 13 -5.94 0.53 18.79
N LEU A 14 -4.63 0.32 18.65
CA LEU A 14 -3.91 0.47 17.39
C LEU A 14 -4.32 -0.58 16.35
N ILE A 15 -4.46 -1.85 16.76
CA ILE A 15 -4.76 -2.97 15.86
C ILE A 15 -6.07 -2.75 15.09
N PRO A 16 -7.23 -2.52 15.73
CA PRO A 16 -8.49 -2.36 15.01
C PRO A 16 -8.46 -1.15 14.06
N LEU A 17 -7.84 -0.04 14.46
CA LEU A 17 -7.66 1.14 13.60
C LEU A 17 -6.77 0.82 12.39
N ALA A 18 -5.68 0.09 12.60
CA ALA A 18 -4.76 -0.29 11.54
C ALA A 18 -5.41 -1.21 10.50
N GLU A 19 -6.21 -2.18 10.96
CA GLU A 19 -6.96 -3.06 10.09
C GLU A 19 -8.06 -2.32 9.32
N GLN A 20 -8.78 -1.42 9.99
CA GLN A 20 -9.81 -0.60 9.36
C GLN A 20 -9.24 0.32 8.28
N ILE A 21 -8.17 1.06 8.58
CA ILE A 21 -7.48 1.92 7.60
C ILE A 21 -6.98 1.10 6.41
N SER A 22 -6.44 -0.09 6.68
CA SER A 22 -5.93 -0.96 5.61
C SER A 22 -7.04 -1.50 4.73
N THR A 23 -8.21 -1.79 5.30
CA THR A 23 -9.41 -2.21 4.57
C THR A 23 -9.89 -1.10 3.65
N TRP A 24 -10.10 0.12 4.17
CA TRP A 24 -10.51 1.26 3.36
C TRP A 24 -9.54 1.57 2.22
N ARG A 25 -8.23 1.48 2.49
CA ARG A 25 -7.21 1.69 1.45
C ARG A 25 -7.21 0.57 0.41
N ALA A 26 -7.43 -0.68 0.82
CA ALA A 26 -7.51 -1.80 -0.11
C ALA A 26 -8.75 -1.66 -1.01
N GLU A 27 -9.90 -1.31 -0.44
CA GLU A 27 -11.15 -1.07 -1.16
C GLU A 27 -11.01 0.08 -2.16
N TYR A 28 -10.49 1.22 -1.70
CA TYR A 28 -10.21 2.37 -2.57
C TYR A 28 -9.23 2.01 -3.70
N SER A 29 -8.12 1.34 -3.36
CA SER A 29 -7.10 0.94 -4.33
C SER A 29 -7.66 -0.05 -5.35
N ALA A 30 -8.54 -0.97 -4.94
CA ALA A 30 -9.19 -1.91 -5.84
C ALA A 30 -10.20 -1.21 -6.76
N GLY A 31 -10.97 -0.25 -6.23
CA GLY A 31 -11.93 0.53 -7.01
C GLY A 31 -11.25 1.35 -8.10
N ILE A 32 -10.19 2.07 -7.75
CA ILE A 32 -9.48 2.95 -8.69
C ILE A 32 -8.56 2.19 -9.66
N ALA A 33 -8.14 0.95 -9.33
CA ALA A 33 -7.20 0.19 -10.16
C ALA A 33 -7.74 -0.12 -11.57
N ALA A 34 -9.04 -0.37 -11.70
CA ALA A 34 -9.67 -0.62 -13.00
C ALA A 34 -9.60 0.63 -13.88
N ASP A 35 -10.06 1.76 -13.34
CA ASP A 35 -10.05 3.05 -14.04
C ASP A 35 -8.63 3.49 -14.38
N MET A 36 -7.68 3.33 -13.44
CA MET A 36 -6.27 3.60 -13.69
C MET A 36 -5.71 2.73 -14.83
N ALA A 37 -6.01 1.44 -14.86
CA ALA A 37 -5.54 0.56 -15.92
C ALA A 37 -6.09 0.99 -17.29
N ASP A 38 -7.37 1.36 -17.38
CA ASP A 38 -7.99 1.76 -18.63
C ASP A 38 -7.55 3.16 -19.10
N THR A 39 -7.45 4.14 -18.20
CA THR A 39 -6.86 5.45 -18.52
C THR A 39 -5.42 5.27 -18.97
N CYS A 40 -4.61 4.48 -18.26
CA CYS A 40 -3.20 4.32 -18.62
C CYS A 40 -3.00 3.62 -19.97
N LYS A 41 -3.89 2.69 -20.39
CA LYS A 41 -3.84 2.12 -21.75
C LYS A 41 -3.96 3.18 -22.85
N GLN A 42 -4.63 4.31 -22.60
CA GLN A 42 -4.74 5.40 -23.57
C GLN A 42 -3.41 6.16 -23.74
N PHE A 43 -2.61 6.23 -22.68
CA PHE A 43 -1.33 6.95 -22.68
C PHE A 43 -0.12 6.05 -22.94
N LEU A 44 -0.20 4.78 -22.57
CA LEU A 44 0.86 3.77 -22.61
C LEU A 44 0.30 2.44 -23.17
N PRO A 45 -0.24 2.42 -24.40
CA PRO A 45 -0.87 1.24 -24.99
C PRO A 45 0.10 0.05 -25.16
N GLU A 46 1.40 0.32 -25.19
CA GLU A 46 2.44 -0.69 -25.35
C GLU A 46 2.75 -1.50 -24.08
N PHE A 47 2.21 -1.12 -22.91
CA PHE A 47 2.46 -1.79 -21.64
C PHE A 47 1.18 -2.34 -21.00
N SER A 48 1.28 -3.53 -20.40
CA SER A 48 0.26 -4.05 -19.51
C SER A 48 0.55 -3.62 -18.07
N LEU A 49 -0.21 -2.65 -17.57
CA LEU A 49 -0.06 -2.15 -16.21
C LEU A 49 -0.88 -2.94 -15.20
N THR A 50 -0.27 -3.25 -14.07
CA THR A 50 -0.95 -3.88 -12.93
C THR A 50 -0.71 -3.08 -11.66
N PHE A 51 -1.73 -3.02 -10.82
CA PHE A 51 -1.75 -2.28 -9.57
C PHE A 51 -1.91 -3.26 -8.42
N SER A 52 -1.13 -3.07 -7.35
CA SER A 52 -1.21 -3.92 -6.16
C SER A 52 -1.04 -3.10 -4.89
N PHE A 53 -1.98 -3.24 -3.98
CA PHE A 53 -1.91 -2.63 -2.65
C PHE A 53 -1.13 -3.53 -1.70
N GLN A 54 -0.18 -2.94 -0.99
CA GLN A 54 0.57 -3.55 0.11
C GLN A 54 0.15 -2.83 1.39
N ARG A 55 -0.42 -3.53 2.37
CA ARG A 55 -0.90 -2.91 3.62
C ARG A 55 0.20 -2.47 4.59
N GLY A 56 1.46 -2.82 4.32
CA GLY A 56 2.62 -2.48 5.17
C GLY A 56 3.05 -3.58 6.15
N TRP A 57 2.40 -4.74 6.09
CA TRP A 57 2.83 -5.99 6.73
C TRP A 57 2.36 -7.21 5.92
N GLU A 58 2.86 -8.40 6.28
CA GLU A 58 2.55 -9.68 5.62
C GLU A 58 1.03 -9.92 5.55
N LYS A 59 0.53 -10.31 4.36
CA LYS A 59 -0.91 -10.48 4.10
C LYS A 59 -1.54 -11.64 4.89
N GLU A 60 -0.78 -12.69 5.14
CA GLU A 60 -1.24 -13.91 5.79
C GLU A 60 -1.02 -13.90 7.31
N THR A 61 -0.58 -12.76 7.86
CA THR A 61 -0.23 -12.62 9.28
C THR A 61 -1.13 -11.57 9.93
N GLU A 62 -1.67 -11.88 11.11
CA GLU A 62 -2.43 -10.93 11.91
C GLU A 62 -1.52 -9.78 12.38
N TYR A 63 -2.04 -8.56 12.45
CA TYR A 63 -1.20 -7.42 12.81
C TYR A 63 -0.69 -7.51 14.26
N ALA A 64 -1.46 -8.12 15.17
CA ALA A 64 -1.05 -8.41 16.54
C ALA A 64 0.22 -9.27 16.59
N GLU A 65 0.25 -10.36 15.83
CA GLU A 65 1.41 -11.26 15.75
C GLU A 65 2.64 -10.54 15.19
N VAL A 66 2.44 -9.66 14.20
CA VAL A 66 3.52 -8.85 13.63
C VAL A 66 4.14 -7.93 14.69
N LEU A 67 3.31 -7.25 15.50
CA LEU A 67 3.78 -6.35 16.56
C LEU A 67 4.55 -7.12 17.64
N GLU A 68 4.01 -8.24 18.11
CA GLU A 68 4.67 -9.05 19.15
C GLU A 68 5.98 -9.66 18.64
N ARG A 69 5.97 -10.26 17.44
CA ARG A 69 7.15 -10.91 16.82
C ARG A 69 8.29 -9.93 16.57
N ASN A 70 7.98 -8.67 16.23
CA ASN A 70 8.99 -7.66 15.90
C ASN A 70 9.37 -6.75 17.08
N PHE A 71 8.77 -6.92 18.25
CA PHE A 71 8.96 -6.01 19.39
C PHE A 71 10.42 -5.70 19.72
N GLU A 72 11.28 -6.72 19.85
CA GLU A 72 12.69 -6.49 20.21
C GLU A 72 13.48 -5.74 19.13
N ARG A 73 13.13 -5.94 17.85
CA ARG A 73 13.71 -5.20 16.73
C ARG A 73 13.22 -3.76 16.74
N ASP A 74 11.92 -3.54 16.82
CA ASP A 74 11.30 -2.21 16.80
C ASP A 74 11.75 -1.36 17.99
N ARG A 75 11.99 -2.00 19.14
CA ARG A 75 12.59 -1.37 20.32
C ARG A 75 14.01 -0.86 20.08
N GLN A 76 14.84 -1.62 19.35
CA GLN A 76 16.20 -1.18 19.00
C GLN A 76 16.17 -0.04 17.97
N LEU A 77 15.20 -0.09 17.05
CA LEU A 77 14.98 0.93 16.02
C LEU A 77 14.29 2.18 16.56
N THR A 78 13.64 2.11 17.73
CA THR A 78 12.85 3.17 18.38
C THR A 78 11.58 3.59 17.63
N TYR A 79 11.12 2.76 16.69
CA TYR A 79 9.87 2.97 15.94
C TYR A 79 9.25 1.63 15.53
N THR A 80 7.93 1.63 15.31
CA THR A 80 7.21 0.46 14.78
C THR A 80 7.49 0.30 13.29
N ALA A 81 8.14 -0.79 12.90
CA ALA A 81 8.59 -0.98 11.53
C ALA A 81 7.48 -1.42 10.56
N HIS A 82 6.41 -2.02 11.09
CA HIS A 82 5.32 -2.58 10.30
C HIS A 82 3.97 -1.97 10.69
N GLY A 83 3.12 -1.75 9.71
CA GLY A 83 1.79 -1.19 9.93
C GLY A 83 1.27 -0.39 8.74
N PRO A 84 0.05 0.16 8.86
CA PRO A 84 -0.61 0.88 7.78
C PRO A 84 0.16 2.13 7.34
N HIS A 85 0.99 2.73 8.19
CA HIS A 85 1.90 3.84 7.83
C HIS A 85 2.99 3.44 6.84
N LYS A 86 3.23 2.14 6.64
CA LYS A 86 4.16 1.59 5.63
C LYS A 86 3.42 0.99 4.44
N ALA A 87 2.11 1.21 4.32
CA ALA A 87 1.35 0.77 3.16
C ALA A 87 1.86 1.44 1.88
N ASP A 88 1.74 0.73 0.77
CA ASP A 88 2.31 1.12 -0.52
C ASP A 88 1.40 0.66 -1.67
N LEU A 89 1.28 1.46 -2.73
CA LEU A 89 0.57 1.11 -3.95
C LEU A 89 1.60 0.89 -5.06
N ARG A 90 1.81 -0.37 -5.42
CA ARG A 90 2.82 -0.75 -6.40
C ARG A 90 2.22 -0.87 -7.78
N ILE A 91 2.91 -0.27 -8.74
CA ILE A 91 2.57 -0.30 -10.15
C ILE A 91 3.66 -1.08 -10.88
N ARG A 92 3.25 -2.03 -11.72
CA ARG A 92 4.15 -2.80 -12.57
C ARG A 92 3.76 -2.70 -14.03
N ALA A 93 4.74 -2.54 -14.90
CA ALA A 93 4.61 -2.66 -16.34
C ALA A 93 5.17 -4.01 -16.76
N ASP A 94 4.35 -4.85 -17.40
CA ASP A 94 4.73 -6.18 -17.89
C ASP A 94 5.40 -7.08 -16.83
N GLY A 95 4.96 -6.93 -15.57
CA GLY A 95 5.45 -7.70 -14.44
C GLY A 95 6.68 -7.11 -13.72
N ALA A 96 7.31 -6.07 -14.25
CA ALA A 96 8.44 -5.38 -13.64
C ALA A 96 8.04 -4.01 -13.03
N PRO A 97 8.75 -3.49 -12.03
CA PRO A 97 8.50 -2.16 -11.49
C PRO A 97 8.54 -1.09 -12.59
N VAL A 98 7.58 -0.16 -12.58
CA VAL A 98 7.51 0.90 -13.61
C VAL A 98 8.76 1.78 -13.67
N GLU A 99 9.48 1.92 -12.56
CA GLU A 99 10.74 2.67 -12.46
C GLU A 99 11.88 2.04 -13.29
N ASP A 100 11.85 0.72 -13.43
CA ASP A 100 12.86 -0.06 -14.16
C ASP A 100 12.51 -0.21 -15.64
N THR A 101 11.22 -0.13 -15.98
CA THR A 101 10.70 -0.39 -17.33
C THR A 101 10.43 0.88 -18.13
N LEU A 102 9.84 1.90 -17.50
CA LEU A 102 9.39 3.10 -18.20
C LEU A 102 10.49 4.15 -18.27
N SER A 103 10.60 4.82 -19.41
CA SER A 103 11.43 6.02 -19.52
C SER A 103 10.90 7.17 -18.65
N ARG A 104 11.74 8.17 -18.38
CA ARG A 104 11.33 9.38 -17.63
C ARG A 104 10.13 10.11 -18.26
N GLY A 105 9.97 10.03 -19.57
CA GLY A 105 8.81 10.60 -20.28
C GLY A 105 7.54 9.79 -20.02
N GLN A 106 7.63 8.47 -20.13
CA GLN A 106 6.52 7.55 -19.86
C GLN A 106 6.10 7.57 -18.40
N LEU A 107 7.04 7.70 -17.45
CA LEU A 107 6.72 7.89 -16.03
C LEU A 107 5.90 9.18 -15.79
N LYS A 108 6.19 10.26 -16.51
CA LYS A 108 5.37 11.49 -16.42
C LYS A 108 3.97 11.26 -16.98
N LEU A 109 3.85 10.55 -18.11
CA LEU A 109 2.56 10.20 -18.70
C LEU A 109 1.74 9.31 -17.76
N LEU A 110 2.37 8.32 -17.13
CA LEU A 110 1.77 7.49 -16.09
C LEU A 110 1.23 8.37 -14.96
N MET A 111 2.04 9.28 -14.42
CA MET A 111 1.60 10.20 -13.35
C MET A 111 0.41 11.09 -13.77
N CYS A 112 0.38 11.55 -15.02
CA CYS A 112 -0.77 12.30 -15.56
C CYS A 112 -2.01 11.41 -15.64
N ALA A 113 -1.88 10.19 -16.18
CA ALA A 113 -2.97 9.23 -16.29
C ALA A 113 -3.56 8.86 -14.93
N LEU A 114 -2.71 8.63 -13.91
CA LEU A 114 -3.16 8.33 -12.54
C LEU A 114 -3.94 9.50 -11.92
N ARG A 115 -3.51 10.74 -12.15
CA ARG A 115 -4.22 11.93 -11.67
C ARG A 115 -5.56 12.11 -12.38
N LEU A 116 -5.63 11.82 -13.68
CA LEU A 116 -6.88 11.87 -14.45
C LEU A 116 -7.85 10.80 -13.97
N ALA A 117 -7.40 9.55 -13.86
CA ALA A 117 -8.20 8.44 -13.33
C ALA A 117 -8.75 8.77 -11.93
N GLN A 118 -7.92 9.37 -11.06
CA GLN A 118 -8.38 9.81 -9.74
C GLN A 118 -9.40 10.96 -9.79
N GLY A 119 -9.30 11.87 -10.75
CA GLY A 119 -10.26 12.97 -10.94
C GLY A 119 -11.60 12.51 -11.51
N GLU A 120 -11.59 11.44 -12.31
CA GLU A 120 -12.78 10.81 -12.87
C GLU A 120 -13.44 9.83 -11.89
N PHE A 121 -12.67 9.28 -10.94
CA PHE A 121 -13.17 8.37 -9.93
C PHE A 121 -14.18 9.08 -9.00
N PRO A 122 -15.47 8.71 -9.04
CA PRO A 122 -16.49 9.35 -8.22
C PRO A 122 -16.14 9.13 -6.74
N HIS A 123 -16.00 10.23 -6.00
CA HIS A 123 -15.80 10.16 -4.56
C HIS A 123 -17.09 9.61 -3.92
N PRO A 124 -17.00 8.56 -3.08
CA PRO A 124 -18.15 8.09 -2.31
C PRO A 124 -18.66 9.14 -1.33
#